data_AF-A0A9J6ZSY2-F1
#
_entry.id   AF-A0A9J6ZSY2-F1
#
_cell.length_a   1.000
_cell.length_b   1.000
_cell.length_c   1.000
_cell.angle_alpha   90.00
_cell.angle_beta   90.00
_cell.angle_gamma   90.00
#
_symmetry.space_group_name_H-M   'P 1'
#
loop_
_entity.id
_entity.type
_entity.pdbx_description
1 polymer ?
#
loop_
_entity_poly.entity_id
_entity_poly.type
_entity_poly.pdbx_seq_one_letter_code
_entity_poly.pdbx_strand_id
1 'polypeptide(L)'
;MKKIHIDKNGREFIKETYFVGGKMKFRRVYVIDGIPADEFYEKNATDLDFYLNGDYELINSAKDFNNHFKEQDNKEPDSVDNEGLENLPF
;
A
#
# COMPACT_ATOMS: atom_id res chain seq x y z
N MET A 1 12.23 -18.61 -10.47
CA MET A 1 11.03 -17.86 -10.04
C MET A 1 10.67 -18.32 -8.63
N LYS A 2 10.65 -17.43 -7.62
CA LYS A 2 10.24 -17.80 -6.26
C LYS A 2 8.73 -18.11 -6.28
N LYS A 3 8.29 -19.16 -5.58
CA LYS A 3 6.87 -19.54 -5.55
C LYS A 3 6.08 -18.58 -4.66
N ILE A 4 5.04 -17.97 -5.22
CA ILE A 4 4.08 -17.15 -4.46
C ILE A 4 3.07 -18.07 -3.79
N HIS A 5 2.78 -17.77 -2.53
CA HIS A 5 1.78 -18.43 -1.70
C HIS A 5 0.75 -17.41 -1.26
N ILE A 6 -0.49 -17.85 -1.01
CA ILE A 6 -1.57 -17.00 -0.52
C ILE A 6 -1.92 -17.44 0.90
N ASP A 7 -2.04 -16.49 1.82
CA ASP A 7 -2.46 -16.79 3.19
C ASP A 7 -3.99 -16.84 3.34
N LYS A 8 -4.48 -17.16 4.54
CA LYS A 8 -5.92 -17.23 4.82
C LYS A 8 -6.67 -15.89 4.65
N ASN A 9 -5.94 -14.77 4.61
CA ASN A 9 -6.48 -13.43 4.43
C ASN A 9 -6.36 -12.97 2.96
N GLY A 10 -5.95 -13.85 2.04
CA GLY A 10 -5.76 -13.52 0.63
C GLY A 10 -4.45 -12.78 0.31
N ARG A 11 -3.54 -12.63 1.27
CA ARG A 11 -2.27 -11.91 1.05
C ARG A 11 -1.24 -12.81 0.40
N GLU A 12 -0.59 -12.29 -0.62
CA GLU A 12 0.51 -12.97 -1.30
C GLU A 12 1.81 -12.88 -0.50
N PHE A 13 2.55 -13.98 -0.43
CA PHE A 13 3.84 -14.03 0.22
C PHE A 13 4.77 -15.08 -0.41
N ILE A 14 6.07 -14.83 -0.27
CA ILE A 14 7.12 -15.77 -0.62
C ILE A 14 7.71 -16.35 0.66
N LYS A 15 7.98 -17.66 0.67
CA LYS A 15 8.72 -18.30 1.76
C LYS A 15 10.21 -18.15 1.52
N GLU A 16 10.90 -17.52 2.46
CA GLU A 16 12.34 -17.35 2.41
C GLU A 16 13.02 -18.11 3.54
N THR A 17 14.03 -18.91 3.19
CA THR A 17 14.87 -19.62 4.16
C THR A 17 15.99 -18.73 4.65
N TYR A 18 16.24 -18.77 5.95
CA TYR A 18 17.37 -18.11 6.59
C TYR A 18 17.93 -19.00 7.69
N PHE A 19 19.17 -18.75 8.11
CA PHE A 19 19.83 -19.52 9.16
C PHE A 19 20.02 -18.68 10.42
N VAL A 20 19.69 -19.24 11.58
CA VAL A 20 19.95 -18.64 12.89
C VAL A 20 20.65 -19.67 13.76
N GLY A 21 21.92 -19.41 14.11
CA GLY A 21 22.73 -20.33 14.91
C GLY A 21 22.86 -21.73 14.28
N GLY A 22 23.02 -21.80 12.95
CA GLY A 22 23.12 -23.07 12.21
C GLY A 22 21.79 -23.80 12.00
N LYS A 23 20.67 -23.32 12.56
CA LYS A 23 19.34 -23.90 12.31
C LYS A 23 18.65 -23.17 11.16
N MET A 24 18.15 -23.93 10.19
CA MET A 24 17.33 -23.39 9.10
C MET A 24 15.95 -22.97 9.64
N LYS A 25 15.52 -21.79 9.25
CA LYS A 25 14.24 -21.17 9.57
C LYS A 25 13.59 -20.66 8.29
N PHE A 26 12.29 -20.37 8.36
CA PHE A 26 11.52 -19.80 7.26
C PHE A 26 10.84 -18.53 7.74
N ARG A 27 10.92 -17.47 6.94
CA ARG A 27 10.12 -16.26 7.12
C ARG A 27 9.17 -16.10 5.94
N ARG A 28 8.03 -15.45 6.18
CA ARG A 28 7.10 -15.04 5.14
C ARG A 28 7.47 -13.61 4.75
N VAL A 29 7.78 -13.40 3.48
CA VAL A 29 7.98 -12.07 2.91
C VAL A 29 6.73 -11.77 2.11
N TYR A 30 5.91 -10.83 2.60
CA TYR A 30 4.70 -10.42 1.89
C TYR A 30 5.06 -9.67 0.60
N VAL A 31 4.27 -9.89 -0.44
CA VAL A 31 4.49 -9.27 -1.76
C VAL A 31 3.21 -8.65 -2.28
N ILE A 32 3.35 -7.59 -3.07
CA ILE A 32 2.30 -6.90 -3.81
C ILE A 32 2.74 -6.94 -5.28
N ASP A 33 1.93 -7.54 -6.15
CA ASP A 33 2.26 -7.76 -7.57
C ASP A 33 3.65 -8.41 -7.80
N GLY A 34 4.04 -9.31 -6.89
CA GLY A 34 5.34 -10.00 -6.93
C GLY A 34 6.54 -9.18 -6.45
N ILE A 35 6.35 -7.92 -6.03
CA ILE A 35 7.37 -7.07 -5.40
C ILE A 35 7.22 -7.18 -3.88
N PRO A 36 8.32 -7.28 -3.08
CA PRO A 36 8.22 -7.23 -1.63
C PRO A 36 7.46 -6.01 -1.14
N ALA A 37 6.56 -6.21 -0.16
CA ALA A 37 5.71 -5.13 0.36
C ALA A 37 6.54 -3.92 0.80
N ASP A 38 7.66 -4.15 1.50
CA ASP A 38 8.54 -3.08 1.96
C ASP A 38 9.09 -2.25 0.78
N GLU A 39 9.55 -2.91 -0.29
CA GLU A 39 10.03 -2.22 -1.51
C GLU A 39 8.91 -1.51 -2.26
N PHE A 40 7.69 -2.06 -2.22
CA PHE A 40 6.51 -1.42 -2.80
C PHE A 40 6.18 -0.14 -2.04
N TYR A 41 6.16 -0.18 -0.70
CA TYR A 41 5.91 1.00 0.12
C TYR A 41 7.01 2.04 -0.06
N GLU A 42 8.29 1.65 -0.05
CA GLU A 42 9.39 2.60 -0.27
C GLU A 42 9.25 3.38 -1.59
N LYS A 43 8.73 2.74 -2.65
CA LYS A 43 8.58 3.35 -3.97
C LYS A 43 7.26 4.09 -4.19
N ASN A 44 6.19 3.72 -3.49
CA ASN A 44 4.83 4.19 -3.78
C ASN A 44 4.15 4.91 -2.60
N ALA A 45 4.71 4.82 -1.39
CA ALA A 45 4.13 5.47 -0.23
C ALA A 45 4.18 6.99 -0.37
N THR A 46 3.07 7.62 -0.05
CA THR A 46 2.91 9.07 0.02
C THR A 46 2.94 9.56 1.46
N ASP A 47 3.08 10.87 1.65
CA ASP A 47 2.99 11.49 2.98
C ASP A 47 1.69 11.11 3.72
N LEU A 48 0.59 10.88 2.98
CA LEU A 48 -0.68 10.43 3.54
C LEU A 48 -0.59 9.00 4.07
N ASP A 49 0.10 8.09 3.38
CA ASP A 49 0.29 6.71 3.83
C ASP A 49 1.11 6.67 5.12
N PHE A 50 2.18 7.46 5.20
CA PHE A 50 2.97 7.61 6.42
C PHE A 50 2.16 8.22 7.55
N TYR A 51 1.32 9.23 7.27
CA TYR A 51 0.43 9.83 8.25
C TYR A 51 -0.57 8.81 8.83
N LEU A 52 -1.18 7.98 7.98
CA LEU A 52 -2.14 6.96 8.37
C LEU A 52 -1.50 5.81 9.18
N ASN A 53 -0.24 5.47 8.87
CA ASN A 53 0.51 4.44 9.59
C ASN A 53 1.17 4.97 10.88
N GLY A 54 1.18 6.28 11.11
CA GLY A 54 1.81 6.91 12.27
C GLY A 54 3.33 7.07 12.15
N ASP A 55 3.88 6.88 10.95
CA ASP A 55 5.32 6.95 10.66
C ASP A 55 5.75 8.39 10.33
N TYR A 56 5.46 9.33 11.24
CA TYR A 56 5.68 10.76 11.01
C TYR A 56 7.14 11.14 10.70
N GLU A 57 8.10 10.32 11.16
CA GLU A 57 9.53 10.52 10.92
C GLU A 57 9.88 10.44 9.42
N LEU A 58 9.10 9.68 8.63
CA LEU A 58 9.32 9.46 7.20
C LEU A 58 8.74 10.57 6.32
N ILE A 59 7.78 11.37 6.84
CA ILE A 59 7.11 12.46 6.12
C ILE A 59 8.07 13.61 5.79
N ASN A 60 9.09 13.86 6.63
CA ASN A 60 9.99 14.99 6.43
C ASN A 60 11.20 14.70 5.53
N SER A 61 11.57 13.43 5.31
CA SER A 61 12.68 13.07 4.42
C SER A 61 12.32 13.07 2.92
N ALA A 62 11.02 13.03 2.59
CA ALA A 62 10.56 13.07 1.21
C ALA A 62 10.63 14.49 0.58
N LYS A 63 10.80 15.54 1.40
CA LYS A 63 10.82 16.94 0.94
C LYS A 63 11.98 17.33 0.03
N ASP A 64 13.04 16.52 -0.05
CA ASP A 64 14.18 16.78 -0.93
C ASP A 64 14.04 16.15 -2.34
N PHE A 65 12.98 15.38 -2.61
CA PHE A 65 12.71 14.86 -3.95
C PHE A 65 11.68 15.72 -4.68
N ASN A 66 12.22 16.72 -5.40
CA ASN A 66 11.60 17.42 -6.53
C ASN A 66 10.17 17.94 -6.33
N ASN A 67 10.11 19.26 -6.16
CA ASN A 67 9.00 20.11 -6.60
C ASN A 67 8.52 19.73 -8.00
N HIS A 68 7.53 18.84 -8.09
CA HIS A 68 6.57 18.86 -9.17
C HIS A 68 5.21 18.50 -8.61
N PHE A 69 4.74 19.32 -7.65
CA PHE A 69 3.32 19.55 -7.49
C PHE A 69 2.82 20.11 -8.83
N LYS A 70 2.41 19.21 -9.74
CA LYS A 70 1.39 19.60 -10.70
C LYS A 70 0.14 19.75 -9.88
N GLU A 71 -0.20 21.00 -9.62
CA GLU A 71 -1.54 21.48 -9.37
C GLU A 71 -2.49 20.68 -10.28
N GLN A 72 -3.10 19.62 -9.73
CA GLN A 72 -4.21 18.96 -10.39
C GLN A 72 -5.42 19.77 -9.97
N ASP A 73 -5.95 20.45 -10.98
CA ASP A 73 -7.12 21.31 -10.95
C ASP A 73 -8.20 20.78 -10.00
N ASN A 74 -8.79 21.72 -9.26
CA ASN A 74 -10.08 21.56 -8.61
C ASN A 74 -11.09 21.06 -9.67
N LYS A 75 -11.30 19.74 -9.74
CA LYS A 75 -12.57 19.20 -10.19
C LYS A 75 -13.38 18.93 -8.95
N GLU A 76 -14.38 19.79 -8.77
CA GLU A 76 -15.58 19.53 -7.97
C GLU A 76 -15.92 18.03 -8.03
N PRO A 77 -16.21 17.38 -6.88
CA PRO A 77 -16.88 16.09 -6.94
C PRO A 77 -18.22 16.33 -7.65
N ASP A 78 -18.40 15.65 -8.78
CA ASP A 78 -19.62 15.67 -9.57
C ASP A 78 -20.83 15.60 -8.63
N SER A 79 -21.71 16.61 -8.73
CA SER A 79 -23.03 16.56 -8.12
C SER A 79 -23.72 15.32 -8.65
N VAL A 80 -23.76 14.26 -7.84
CA VAL A 80 -24.64 13.12 -8.10
C VAL A 80 -26.05 13.67 -8.00
N ASP A 81 -26.71 13.80 -9.15
CA ASP A 81 -28.11 14.18 -9.26
C ASP A 81 -28.94 13.31 -8.31
N ASN A 82 -29.44 13.94 -7.26
CA ASN A 82 -30.43 13.38 -6.35
C ASN A 82 -31.79 13.31 -7.05
N GLU A 83 -31.92 12.45 -8.05
CA GLU A 83 -33.20 12.15 -8.69
C GLU A 83 -33.32 10.63 -8.85
N GLY A 84 -33.82 9.96 -7.80
CA GLY A 84 -34.08 8.51 -7.89
C GLY A 84 -34.35 7.75 -6.59
N LEU A 85 -34.30 8.39 -5.41
CA LEU A 85 -34.56 7.71 -4.12
C LEU A 85 -36.02 7.80 -3.63
N GLU A 86 -36.98 8.10 -4.51
CA GLU A 86 -38.41 8.23 -4.11
C GLU A 86 -39.24 6.94 -4.22
N ASN A 87 -38.68 5.80 -4.65
CA ASN A 87 -39.49 4.58 -4.87
C ASN A 87 -38.88 3.30 -4.27
N LEU A 88 -38.58 3.33 -2.97
CA LEU A 88 -38.42 2.08 -2.20
C LEU A 88 -39.62 1.93 -1.25
N PRO A 89 -40.49 0.91 -1.42
CA PRO A 89 -41.57 0.65 -0.48
C PRO A 89 -40.98 0.10 0.84
N PHE A 90 -41.49 0.61 1.97
CA PHE A 90 -41.21 0.08 3.30
C PHE A 90 -41.86 -1.29 3.51
#